data_AF-A0A955WCW2-F1
#
_entry.id   AF-A0A955WCW2-F1
#
_cell.length_a   1.000
_cell.length_b   1.000
_cell.length_c   1.000
_cell.angle_alpha   90.00
_cell.angle_beta   90.00
_cell.angle_gamma   90.00
#
_symmetry.space_group_name_H-M   'P 1'
#
loop_
_entity.id
_entity.type
_entity.pdbx_description
1 polymer ?
#
loop_
_entity_poly.entity_id
_entity_poly.type
_entity_poly.pdbx_seq_one_letter_code
_entity_poly.pdbx_strand_id
1 'polypeptide(L)'
;MRPRAATRTDGSGRAWTAPREGLRRFGLARLWALTLLLVASAAGCGGASPVVPSSAPVTRDPDGHAASLDARALSLARDVWTALDQTTNSCDEFDYFPRGGARIFACHMFSLVSYERIVAVAGRAPFRAGPHGSGLNLHATNDFGHYDPEFVRFVAQHAVPARHDSAFRAATQAHYDAYVGPLARIFYATHQKLVNNPACFAAERDEYAAAIARGDTQDYVEPWFFFMNPTYCAHRRGEYEDYERTGFDGGYDGNVVKTCVGFWLRRAMDGTEAEFFEALTTLLRTYEPSVLER
;
A
#
# COMPACT_ATOMS: atom_id res chain seq x y z
N MET A 1 -28.84 10.28 53.17
CA MET A 1 -29.71 9.91 52.03
C MET A 1 -28.83 9.69 50.81
N ARG A 2 -29.05 8.61 50.03
CA ARG A 2 -28.43 8.37 48.72
C ARG A 2 -29.55 8.13 47.70
N PRO A 3 -29.44 8.60 46.45
CA PRO A 3 -30.49 8.36 45.45
C PRO A 3 -30.54 6.87 45.05
N ARG A 4 -31.75 6.34 44.88
CA ARG A 4 -31.98 5.01 44.28
C ARG A 4 -31.81 5.13 42.77
N ALA A 5 -30.95 4.31 42.18
CA ALA A 5 -30.93 4.12 40.74
C ALA A 5 -32.16 3.28 40.32
N ALA A 6 -32.85 3.70 39.25
CA ALA A 6 -33.97 2.95 38.70
C ALA A 6 -33.46 1.84 37.77
N THR A 7 -33.66 0.59 38.16
CA THR A 7 -33.39 -0.58 37.29
C THR A 7 -34.49 -0.74 36.25
N ARG A 8 -34.15 -0.58 34.98
CA ARG A 8 -35.00 -0.97 33.84
C ARG A 8 -34.56 -2.35 33.36
N THR A 9 -35.44 -3.33 33.42
CA THR A 9 -35.18 -4.71 32.96
C THR A 9 -35.52 -4.86 31.48
N ASP A 10 -34.62 -5.42 30.68
CA ASP A 10 -35.02 -6.06 29.42
C ASP A 10 -35.41 -7.54 29.64
N GLY A 11 -36.18 -8.08 28.69
CA GLY A 11 -36.82 -9.39 28.81
C GLY A 11 -35.93 -10.60 28.49
N SER A 12 -34.59 -10.49 28.53
CA SER A 12 -33.69 -11.57 28.11
C SER A 12 -33.13 -12.44 29.25
N GLY A 13 -33.16 -11.96 30.50
CA GLY A 13 -32.92 -12.76 31.71
C GLY A 13 -31.53 -13.41 31.85
N ARG A 14 -30.54 -13.02 31.04
CA ARG A 14 -29.18 -13.61 31.06
C ARG A 14 -28.13 -12.62 31.53
N ALA A 15 -27.53 -12.91 32.69
CA ALA A 15 -26.35 -12.21 33.16
C ALA A 15 -25.15 -12.53 32.26
N TRP A 16 -24.53 -11.49 31.69
CA TRP A 16 -23.30 -11.62 30.91
C TRP A 16 -22.09 -11.45 31.84
N THR A 17 -21.50 -12.56 32.27
CA THR A 17 -20.23 -12.58 33.01
C THR A 17 -19.07 -12.74 32.03
N ALA A 18 -18.22 -11.72 31.90
CA ALA A 18 -16.99 -11.82 31.13
C ALA A 18 -16.03 -12.87 31.72
N PRO A 19 -15.47 -13.81 30.92
CA PRO A 19 -14.49 -14.77 31.41
C PRO A 19 -13.19 -14.09 31.85
N ARG A 20 -12.70 -14.42 33.05
CA ARG A 20 -11.37 -14.04 33.56
C ARG A 20 -10.44 -15.25 33.59
N GLU A 21 -10.01 -15.71 32.42
CA GLU A 21 -8.88 -16.64 32.24
C GLU A 21 -8.18 -16.30 30.92
N GLY A 22 -6.86 -16.30 30.80
CA GLY A 22 -5.80 -16.39 31.81
C GLY A 22 -4.44 -16.08 31.16
N LEU A 23 -3.47 -15.54 31.91
CA LEU A 23 -2.14 -15.26 31.35
C LEU A 23 -1.42 -16.56 30.96
N ARG A 24 -1.41 -16.88 29.66
CA ARG A 24 -0.44 -17.82 29.10
C ARG A 24 0.71 -17.06 28.46
N ARG A 25 1.90 -17.18 29.08
CA ARG A 25 3.16 -16.84 28.43
C ARG A 25 3.38 -17.79 27.26
N PHE A 26 3.33 -17.28 26.04
CA PHE A 26 4.05 -17.86 24.90
C PHE A 26 5.02 -16.79 24.40
N GLY A 27 6.27 -17.20 24.17
CA GLY A 27 7.33 -16.31 23.71
C GLY A 27 7.71 -16.59 22.27
N LEU A 28 8.74 -15.88 21.83
CA LEU A 28 9.52 -16.09 20.59
C LEU A 28 8.80 -15.81 19.26
N ALA A 29 9.06 -14.57 18.79
CA ALA A 29 9.64 -14.27 17.48
C ALA A 29 8.75 -14.24 16.22
N ARG A 30 9.16 -13.35 15.29
CA ARG A 30 8.71 -13.21 13.88
C ARG A 30 7.30 -12.58 13.75
N LEU A 31 6.86 -12.02 12.62
CA LEU A 31 7.43 -11.93 11.25
C LEU A 31 7.51 -10.46 10.74
N TRP A 32 8.30 -10.24 9.67
CA TRP A 32 8.50 -8.97 8.96
C TRP A 32 8.24 -9.18 7.45
N ALA A 33 7.55 -8.30 6.69
CA ALA A 33 7.25 -8.62 5.27
C ALA A 33 6.76 -7.46 4.32
N LEU A 34 7.62 -6.90 3.42
CA LEU A 34 7.25 -6.20 2.16
C LEU A 34 8.30 -6.51 1.04
N THR A 35 7.92 -6.28 -0.23
CA THR A 35 8.70 -5.98 -1.48
C THR A 35 8.53 -6.92 -2.70
N LEU A 36 8.32 -6.31 -3.89
CA LEU A 36 7.78 -6.88 -5.15
C LEU A 36 6.32 -7.39 -5.01
N LEU A 37 5.35 -7.15 -5.90
CA LEU A 37 5.34 -6.34 -7.13
C LEU A 37 4.31 -5.19 -7.15
N LEU A 38 3.45 -5.15 -6.14
CA LEU A 38 2.54 -4.04 -5.81
C LEU A 38 2.97 -3.41 -4.47
N VAL A 39 4.27 -3.52 -4.20
CA VAL A 39 4.86 -3.13 -2.95
C VAL A 39 5.38 -1.72 -3.04
N ALA A 40 4.46 -0.82 -2.75
CA ALA A 40 4.80 0.26 -1.85
C ALA A 40 3.70 0.69 -0.87
N SER A 41 2.57 0.01 -0.89
CA SER A 41 1.33 0.46 -0.26
C SER A 41 1.00 -0.25 1.07
N ALA A 42 2.04 -0.53 1.87
CA ALA A 42 1.88 -0.79 3.30
C ALA A 42 2.92 -0.05 4.17
N ALA A 43 2.42 0.53 5.27
CA ALA A 43 3.11 1.01 6.46
C ALA A 43 4.17 2.13 6.35
N GLY A 44 4.60 2.75 7.47
CA GLY A 44 3.88 2.92 8.73
C GLY A 44 4.74 2.98 10.00
N CYS A 45 5.43 4.11 10.24
CA CYS A 45 5.67 4.81 11.54
C CYS A 45 6.86 4.49 12.51
N GLY A 46 8.00 5.21 12.44
CA GLY A 46 9.20 5.16 13.35
C GLY A 46 9.20 6.16 14.54
N GLY A 47 10.32 6.45 15.22
CA GLY A 47 11.73 6.00 15.09
C GLY A 47 12.71 6.76 16.03
N ALA A 48 14.03 6.52 15.90
CA ALA A 48 15.21 7.29 16.39
C ALA A 48 16.51 6.62 15.82
N SER A 49 17.77 7.12 15.87
CA SER A 49 18.42 8.41 16.20
C SER A 49 19.84 8.44 15.53
N PRO A 50 20.65 9.54 15.51
CA PRO A 50 21.48 9.82 14.33
C PRO A 50 23.01 9.68 14.44
N VAL A 51 23.67 9.36 13.30
CA VAL A 51 25.01 9.86 12.88
C VAL A 51 25.01 10.02 11.34
N VAL A 52 25.61 11.10 10.83
CA VAL A 52 25.73 11.39 9.38
C VAL A 52 27.16 11.11 8.89
N PRO A 53 27.35 10.40 7.76
CA PRO A 53 28.56 10.49 6.94
C PRO A 53 28.36 11.39 5.71
N SER A 54 29.46 12.01 5.27
CA SER A 54 29.50 12.97 4.15
C SER A 54 29.15 12.35 2.79
N SER A 55 28.58 13.16 1.92
CA SER A 55 28.22 12.82 0.53
C SER A 55 29.44 12.37 -0.28
N ALA A 56 29.43 11.14 -0.78
CA ALA A 56 30.30 10.72 -1.87
C ALA A 56 29.69 11.12 -3.23
N PRO A 57 30.46 11.63 -4.20
CA PRO A 57 29.94 11.92 -5.53
C PRO A 57 29.68 10.62 -6.30
N VAL A 58 28.44 10.40 -6.73
CA VAL A 58 28.11 9.32 -7.66
C VAL A 58 28.66 9.67 -9.04
N THR A 59 29.58 8.85 -9.54
CA THR A 59 30.02 8.85 -10.93
C THR A 59 28.83 8.54 -11.84
N ARG A 60 28.45 9.50 -12.70
CA ARG A 60 27.65 9.19 -13.90
C ARG A 60 28.54 8.46 -14.90
N ASP A 61 28.01 7.41 -15.49
CA ASP A 61 28.60 6.79 -16.68
C ASP A 61 28.54 7.81 -17.84
N PRO A 62 29.67 8.18 -18.49
CA PRO A 62 29.67 9.23 -19.51
C PRO A 62 28.96 8.85 -20.81
N ASP A 63 28.83 7.55 -21.10
CA ASP A 63 28.66 7.07 -22.49
C ASP A 63 27.21 6.84 -22.92
N GLY A 64 26.22 7.20 -22.09
CA GLY A 64 24.80 7.26 -22.49
C GLY A 64 24.15 5.94 -22.89
N HIS A 65 24.81 4.81 -22.66
CA HIS A 65 24.24 3.49 -22.88
C HIS A 65 23.11 3.21 -21.87
N ALA A 66 21.98 2.71 -22.37
CA ALA A 66 20.90 2.24 -21.52
C ALA A 66 21.41 1.10 -20.63
N ALA A 67 21.36 1.29 -19.31
CA ALA A 67 21.85 0.31 -18.34
C ALA A 67 21.22 -1.07 -18.62
N SER A 68 22.06 -2.10 -18.77
CA SER A 68 21.60 -3.47 -18.98
C SER A 68 20.79 -3.93 -17.76
N LEU A 69 19.55 -4.37 -17.99
CA LEU A 69 18.67 -4.86 -16.92
C LEU A 69 19.34 -6.00 -16.13
N ASP A 70 19.24 -5.98 -14.78
CA ASP A 70 19.79 -7.05 -13.94
C ASP A 70 19.01 -8.35 -14.20
N ALA A 71 19.71 -9.35 -14.74
CA ALA A 71 19.13 -10.64 -15.11
C ALA A 71 18.56 -11.42 -13.90
N ARG A 72 19.12 -11.24 -12.69
CA ARG A 72 18.60 -11.86 -11.46
C ARG A 72 17.30 -11.20 -11.03
N ALA A 73 17.18 -9.89 -11.22
CA ALA A 73 15.95 -9.14 -10.98
C ALA A 73 14.84 -9.53 -11.95
N LEU A 74 15.16 -9.65 -13.24
CA LEU A 74 14.22 -10.15 -14.25
C LEU A 74 13.80 -11.59 -14.01
N SER A 75 14.72 -12.48 -13.60
CA SER A 75 14.37 -13.87 -13.23
C SER A 75 13.39 -13.88 -12.06
N LEU A 76 13.74 -13.21 -10.96
CA LEU A 76 12.89 -13.14 -9.76
C LEU A 76 11.50 -12.56 -10.06
N ALA A 77 11.43 -11.52 -10.90
CA ALA A 77 10.15 -10.96 -11.33
C ALA A 77 9.33 -11.98 -12.13
N ARG A 78 9.95 -12.71 -13.08
CA ARG A 78 9.27 -13.77 -13.84
C ARG A 78 8.73 -14.88 -12.94
N ASP A 79 9.56 -15.37 -12.02
CA ASP A 79 9.21 -16.43 -11.07
C ASP A 79 7.95 -16.04 -10.27
N VAL A 80 7.93 -14.81 -9.72
CA VAL A 80 6.76 -14.25 -8.99
C VAL A 80 5.52 -14.16 -9.89
N TRP A 81 5.66 -13.60 -11.11
CA TRP A 81 4.55 -13.46 -12.06
C TRP A 81 3.92 -14.81 -12.45
N THR A 82 4.71 -15.88 -12.53
CA THR A 82 4.24 -17.23 -12.89
C THR A 82 3.66 -18.04 -11.73
N ALA A 83 3.68 -17.50 -10.50
CA ALA A 83 3.24 -18.18 -9.29
C ALA A 83 2.19 -17.38 -8.49
N LEU A 84 1.60 -16.32 -9.07
CA LEU A 84 0.57 -15.49 -8.41
C LEU A 84 -0.66 -16.31 -7.97
N ASP A 85 -0.98 -17.36 -8.72
CA ASP A 85 -2.05 -18.33 -8.44
C ASP A 85 -1.75 -19.31 -7.28
N GLN A 86 -0.48 -19.44 -6.91
CA GLN A 86 0.04 -20.31 -5.85
C GLN A 86 0.34 -19.55 -4.55
N THR A 87 0.00 -18.25 -4.49
CA THR A 87 0.23 -17.41 -3.32
C THR A 87 -0.63 -17.81 -2.13
N THR A 88 -0.13 -17.57 -0.92
CA THR A 88 -0.90 -17.71 0.32
C THR A 88 -0.73 -16.46 1.17
N ASN A 89 -1.75 -16.12 1.95
CA ASN A 89 -1.67 -14.99 2.87
C ASN A 89 -0.61 -15.27 3.95
N SER A 90 0.53 -14.57 3.91
CA SER A 90 1.60 -14.69 4.91
C SER A 90 1.37 -13.83 6.17
N CYS A 91 0.23 -13.15 6.28
CA CYS A 91 -0.11 -12.22 7.35
C CYS A 91 -1.27 -12.74 8.21
N ASP A 92 -1.30 -12.32 9.48
CA ASP A 92 -2.38 -12.63 10.43
C ASP A 92 -3.60 -11.72 10.21
N GLU A 93 -4.16 -11.76 9.00
CA GLU A 93 -5.27 -10.90 8.55
C GLU A 93 -6.30 -11.70 7.74
N PHE A 94 -7.53 -11.19 7.64
CA PHE A 94 -8.55 -11.81 6.80
C PHE A 94 -8.14 -11.74 5.33
N ASP A 95 -8.14 -12.89 4.65
CA ASP A 95 -7.74 -12.99 3.26
C ASP A 95 -8.84 -12.49 2.32
N TYR A 96 -8.62 -11.31 1.75
CA TYR A 96 -9.46 -10.71 0.71
C TYR A 96 -8.87 -10.86 -0.70
N PHE A 97 -7.79 -11.60 -0.89
CA PHE A 97 -7.08 -11.70 -2.16
C PHE A 97 -7.97 -12.29 -3.28
N PRO A 98 -7.88 -11.79 -4.54
CA PRO A 98 -7.11 -10.64 -5.02
C PRO A 98 -7.82 -9.29 -4.90
N ARG A 99 -8.99 -9.23 -4.25
CA ARG A 99 -9.82 -8.01 -4.15
C ARG A 99 -9.50 -7.12 -2.95
N GLY A 100 -8.54 -7.52 -2.11
CA GLY A 100 -8.06 -6.73 -0.98
C GLY A 100 -7.22 -5.52 -1.40
N GLY A 101 -7.00 -4.61 -0.45
CA GLY A 101 -6.02 -3.54 -0.61
C GLY A 101 -4.59 -4.06 -0.71
N ALA A 102 -3.66 -3.17 -1.02
CA ALA A 102 -2.26 -3.53 -1.30
C ALA A 102 -1.52 -4.22 -0.15
N ARG A 103 -1.98 -4.06 1.09
CA ARG A 103 -1.46 -4.82 2.24
C ARG A 103 -1.69 -6.32 2.06
N ILE A 104 -2.92 -6.73 1.75
CA ILE A 104 -3.27 -8.13 1.44
C ILE A 104 -2.52 -8.61 0.20
N PHE A 105 -2.50 -7.82 -0.88
CA PHE A 105 -1.71 -8.19 -2.07
C PHE A 105 -0.23 -8.45 -1.71
N ALA A 106 0.37 -7.57 -0.91
CA ALA A 106 1.74 -7.73 -0.47
C ALA A 106 1.92 -9.00 0.39
N CYS A 107 1.04 -9.27 1.35
CA CYS A 107 1.07 -10.49 2.16
C CYS A 107 1.07 -11.77 1.31
N HIS A 108 0.44 -11.76 0.14
CA HIS A 108 0.53 -12.86 -0.84
C HIS A 108 1.88 -12.93 -1.55
N MET A 109 2.55 -11.79 -1.81
CA MET A 109 3.87 -11.80 -2.44
C MET A 109 4.96 -12.38 -1.52
N PHE A 110 4.82 -12.27 -0.19
CA PHE A 110 5.82 -12.83 0.75
C PHE A 110 5.73 -14.34 0.94
N SER A 111 4.69 -15.00 0.42
CA SER A 111 4.73 -16.45 0.26
C SER A 111 5.66 -16.88 -0.90
N LEU A 112 6.01 -15.97 -1.82
CA LEU A 112 6.86 -16.25 -2.99
C LEU A 112 8.28 -15.68 -2.85
N VAL A 113 8.45 -14.50 -2.26
CA VAL A 113 9.75 -13.80 -2.16
C VAL A 113 9.93 -13.12 -0.80
N SER A 114 11.05 -13.35 -0.11
CA SER A 114 11.32 -12.72 1.19
C SER A 114 11.95 -11.32 1.05
N TYR A 115 11.72 -10.43 2.02
CA TYR A 115 12.27 -9.05 2.08
C TYR A 115 13.77 -9.00 1.74
N GLU A 116 14.55 -9.90 2.33
CA GLU A 116 16.00 -10.02 2.16
C GLU A 116 16.37 -10.39 0.72
N ARG A 117 15.56 -11.20 0.05
CA ARG A 117 15.78 -11.56 -1.36
C ARG A 117 15.57 -10.37 -2.28
N ILE A 118 14.60 -9.50 -2.01
CA ILE A 118 14.44 -8.25 -2.79
C ILE A 118 15.64 -7.33 -2.56
N VAL A 119 16.05 -7.10 -1.30
CA VAL A 119 17.19 -6.23 -0.97
C VAL A 119 18.48 -6.75 -1.61
N ALA A 120 18.73 -8.06 -1.57
CA ALA A 120 19.91 -8.69 -2.16
C ALA A 120 19.95 -8.59 -3.70
N VAL A 121 18.79 -8.58 -4.35
CA VAL A 121 18.66 -8.43 -5.81
C VAL A 121 18.73 -6.97 -6.24
N ALA A 122 18.13 -6.05 -5.49
CA ALA A 122 18.20 -4.61 -5.74
C ALA A 122 19.54 -3.98 -5.34
N GLY A 123 20.34 -4.66 -4.52
CA GLY A 123 21.61 -4.16 -3.99
C GLY A 123 21.45 -2.97 -3.02
N ARG A 124 20.22 -2.67 -2.58
CA ARG A 124 19.87 -1.47 -1.81
C ARG A 124 18.57 -1.65 -1.03
N ALA A 125 18.43 -0.92 0.08
CA ALA A 125 17.24 -0.97 0.91
C ALA A 125 16.04 -0.27 0.23
N PRO A 126 14.78 -0.73 0.43
CA PRO A 126 13.59 -0.06 -0.09
C PRO A 126 13.31 1.30 0.54
N PHE A 127 13.74 1.49 1.79
CA PHE A 127 13.40 2.64 2.62
C PHE A 127 14.63 3.43 3.04
N ARG A 128 14.53 4.76 2.97
CA ARG A 128 15.54 5.70 3.49
C ARG A 128 15.30 6.06 4.97
N ALA A 129 14.05 5.94 5.43
CA ALA A 129 13.61 6.26 6.79
C ALA A 129 12.26 5.58 7.10
N GLY A 130 11.84 5.63 8.36
CA GLY A 130 10.62 4.99 8.86
C GLY A 130 10.92 3.92 9.93
N PRO A 131 9.96 3.06 10.29
CA PRO A 131 10.15 2.00 11.30
C PRO A 131 10.61 0.66 10.72
N HIS A 132 10.91 0.61 9.44
CA HIS A 132 11.24 -0.62 8.77
C HIS A 132 12.70 -0.95 9.11
N GLY A 133 12.87 -1.88 10.05
CA GLY A 133 14.15 -2.38 10.54
C GLY A 133 14.68 -3.48 9.63
N SER A 134 14.85 -4.70 10.15
CA SER A 134 15.22 -5.88 9.34
C SER A 134 14.05 -6.43 8.51
N GLY A 135 13.17 -5.53 8.03
CA GLY A 135 11.91 -5.80 7.34
C GLY A 135 10.84 -4.82 7.83
N LEU A 136 9.56 -5.18 7.76
CA LEU A 136 8.49 -4.27 8.18
C LEU A 136 7.99 -4.33 9.62
N ASN A 137 7.58 -3.14 10.05
CA ASN A 137 6.57 -2.91 11.05
C ASN A 137 5.26 -2.50 10.32
N LEU A 138 4.19 -3.26 10.50
CA LEU A 138 2.88 -3.01 9.89
C LEU A 138 1.85 -2.36 10.83
N HIS A 139 2.23 -2.07 12.08
CA HIS A 139 1.29 -1.71 13.16
C HIS A 139 1.48 -0.31 13.74
N ALA A 140 2.58 0.38 13.43
CA ALA A 140 2.81 1.68 14.03
C ALA A 140 1.97 2.77 13.34
N THR A 141 1.69 3.87 14.05
CA THR A 141 0.61 4.84 13.73
C THR A 141 1.07 6.30 13.56
N ASN A 142 2.33 6.61 13.89
CA ASN A 142 2.86 7.97 14.07
C ASN A 142 3.92 8.53 13.05
N ASP A 143 4.19 7.89 11.90
CA ASP A 143 5.14 8.30 10.82
C ASP A 143 4.84 7.43 9.52
N PHE A 144 5.76 7.05 8.62
CA PHE A 144 5.56 5.98 7.60
C PHE A 144 6.89 5.45 7.02
N GLY A 145 6.83 4.42 6.16
CA GLY A 145 8.01 3.96 5.42
C GLY A 145 8.30 4.91 4.28
N HIS A 146 9.39 5.68 4.38
CA HIS A 146 9.82 6.64 3.36
C HIS A 146 10.67 5.91 2.34
N TYR A 147 10.20 5.78 1.10
CA TYR A 147 10.95 5.04 0.08
C TYR A 147 12.23 5.76 -0.33
N ASP A 148 13.23 4.98 -0.72
CA ASP A 148 14.34 5.49 -1.53
C ASP A 148 13.88 5.52 -3.01
N PRO A 149 13.81 6.69 -3.67
CA PRO A 149 13.34 6.79 -5.06
C PRO A 149 14.16 5.93 -6.03
N GLU A 150 15.47 5.75 -5.81
CA GLU A 150 16.30 4.90 -6.68
C GLU A 150 15.92 3.41 -6.54
N PHE A 151 15.41 2.99 -5.37
CA PHE A 151 14.83 1.66 -5.23
C PHE A 151 13.52 1.54 -6.01
N VAL A 152 12.67 2.58 -6.00
CA VAL A 152 11.42 2.59 -6.75
C VAL A 152 11.67 2.50 -8.26
N ARG A 153 12.64 3.26 -8.78
CA ARG A 153 13.04 3.18 -10.20
C ARG A 153 13.61 1.81 -10.56
N PHE A 154 14.42 1.21 -9.69
CA PHE A 154 14.89 -0.16 -9.89
C PHE A 154 13.71 -1.15 -10.01
N VAL A 155 12.71 -1.06 -9.14
CA VAL A 155 11.49 -1.89 -9.25
C VAL A 155 10.76 -1.59 -10.56
N ALA A 156 10.51 -0.32 -10.91
CA ALA A 156 9.83 0.08 -12.14
C ALA A 156 10.48 -0.50 -13.41
N GLN A 157 11.80 -0.60 -13.44
CA GLN A 157 12.57 -1.13 -14.58
C GLN A 157 12.55 -2.66 -14.70
N HIS A 158 12.51 -3.40 -13.59
CA HIS A 158 12.72 -4.86 -13.57
C HIS A 158 11.46 -5.67 -13.25
N ALA A 159 10.48 -5.08 -12.57
CA ALA A 159 9.27 -5.75 -12.10
C ALA A 159 8.32 -6.22 -13.21
N VAL A 160 8.35 -5.58 -14.38
CA VAL A 160 7.43 -5.85 -15.49
C VAL A 160 8.19 -6.45 -16.68
N PRO A 161 8.71 -7.70 -16.60
CA PRO A 161 9.48 -8.32 -17.67
C PRO A 161 8.69 -8.43 -18.99
N ALA A 162 7.35 -8.56 -18.90
CA ALA A 162 6.41 -8.51 -20.02
C ALA A 162 6.48 -7.24 -20.90
N ARG A 163 7.06 -6.15 -20.38
CA ARG A 163 7.33 -4.91 -21.15
C ARG A 163 8.24 -5.19 -22.35
N HIS A 164 9.22 -6.08 -22.17
CA HIS A 164 10.26 -6.40 -23.14
C HIS A 164 10.08 -7.79 -23.78
N ASP A 165 9.05 -8.53 -23.38
CA ASP A 165 8.80 -9.91 -23.80
C ASP A 165 7.30 -10.12 -24.03
N SER A 166 6.89 -10.12 -25.32
CA SER A 166 5.50 -10.30 -25.74
C SER A 166 4.99 -11.73 -25.51
N ALA A 167 5.86 -12.74 -25.57
CA ALA A 167 5.47 -14.12 -25.30
C ALA A 167 5.19 -14.31 -23.80
N PHE A 168 6.04 -13.77 -22.93
CA PHE A 168 5.81 -13.78 -21.48
C PHE A 168 4.58 -12.97 -21.09
N ARG A 169 4.35 -11.81 -21.72
CA ARG A 169 3.12 -11.03 -21.54
C ARG A 169 1.87 -11.84 -21.85
N ALA A 170 1.84 -12.53 -23.00
CA ALA A 170 0.72 -13.38 -23.38
C ALA A 170 0.50 -14.53 -22.37
N ALA A 171 1.58 -15.15 -21.89
CA ALA A 171 1.52 -16.21 -20.87
C ALA A 171 1.04 -15.71 -19.49
N THR A 172 1.29 -14.44 -19.15
CA THR A 172 0.95 -13.86 -17.83
C THR A 172 -0.29 -12.97 -17.84
N GLN A 173 -0.92 -12.73 -18.99
CA GLN A 173 -2.12 -11.88 -19.10
C GLN A 173 -3.24 -12.32 -18.15
N ALA A 174 -3.55 -13.62 -18.10
CA ALA A 174 -4.58 -14.15 -17.19
C ALA A 174 -4.25 -13.91 -15.71
N HIS A 175 -2.96 -13.95 -15.34
CA HIS A 175 -2.51 -13.64 -13.99
C HIS A 175 -2.62 -12.14 -13.68
N TYR A 176 -2.31 -11.27 -14.66
CA TYR A 176 -2.58 -9.83 -14.53
C TYR A 176 -4.08 -9.58 -14.34
N ASP A 177 -4.93 -10.10 -15.23
CA ASP A 177 -6.37 -9.84 -15.23
C ASP A 177 -7.05 -10.27 -13.92
N ALA A 178 -6.64 -11.43 -13.38
CA ALA A 178 -7.19 -11.99 -12.15
C ALA A 178 -6.63 -11.34 -10.87
N TYR A 179 -5.31 -11.18 -10.77
CA TYR A 179 -4.64 -10.88 -9.50
C TYR A 179 -4.16 -9.42 -9.36
N VAL A 180 -3.78 -8.76 -10.46
CA VAL A 180 -3.06 -7.47 -10.42
C VAL A 180 -3.89 -6.30 -10.94
N GLY A 181 -4.56 -6.49 -12.08
CA GLY A 181 -5.34 -5.47 -12.79
C GLY A 181 -6.43 -4.79 -11.93
N PRO A 182 -7.23 -5.52 -11.12
CA PRO A 182 -8.25 -4.90 -10.28
C PRO A 182 -7.69 -3.81 -9.35
N LEU A 183 -6.57 -4.10 -8.68
CA LEU A 183 -5.93 -3.16 -7.76
C LEU A 183 -5.16 -2.06 -8.51
N ALA A 184 -4.49 -2.39 -9.63
CA ALA A 184 -3.80 -1.41 -10.47
C ALA A 184 -4.75 -0.32 -11.01
N ARG A 185 -5.96 -0.70 -11.45
CA ARG A 185 -7.00 0.24 -11.90
C ARG A 185 -7.43 1.20 -10.78
N ILE A 186 -7.63 0.70 -9.55
CA ILE A 186 -8.04 1.53 -8.40
C ILE A 186 -6.92 2.50 -8.00
N PHE A 187 -5.66 2.05 -8.00
CA PHE A 187 -4.52 2.94 -7.75
C PHE A 187 -4.46 4.07 -8.79
N TYR A 188 -4.64 3.75 -10.07
CA TYR A 188 -4.59 4.74 -11.15
C TYR A 188 -5.73 5.75 -11.07
N ALA A 189 -6.97 5.29 -10.91
CA ALA A 189 -8.14 6.15 -10.79
C ALA A 189 -8.06 7.06 -9.53
N THR A 190 -7.56 6.53 -8.42
CA THR A 190 -7.33 7.30 -7.19
C THR A 190 -6.27 8.39 -7.40
N HIS A 191 -5.17 8.07 -8.08
CA HIS A 191 -4.12 9.05 -8.41
C HIS A 191 -4.64 10.14 -9.35
N GLN A 192 -5.29 9.76 -10.46
CA GLN A 192 -5.92 10.70 -11.39
C GLN A 192 -6.86 11.66 -10.65
N LYS A 193 -7.67 11.17 -9.71
CA LYS A 193 -8.57 12.02 -8.93
C LYS A 193 -7.82 13.00 -8.01
N LEU A 194 -6.76 12.56 -7.33
CA LEU A 194 -5.93 13.43 -6.49
C LEU A 194 -5.28 14.55 -7.31
N VAL A 195 -4.61 14.23 -8.43
CA VAL A 195 -3.92 15.25 -9.25
C VAL A 195 -4.88 16.19 -9.98
N ASN A 196 -6.08 15.72 -10.34
CA ASN A 196 -7.13 16.57 -10.93
C ASN A 196 -7.84 17.46 -9.88
N ASN A 197 -7.59 17.27 -8.58
CA ASN A 197 -8.18 18.05 -7.49
C ASN A 197 -7.08 18.56 -6.52
N PRO A 198 -6.12 19.38 -6.98
CA PRO A 198 -4.89 19.67 -6.22
C PRO A 198 -5.11 20.34 -4.87
N ALA A 199 -6.14 21.19 -4.74
CA ALA A 199 -6.51 21.80 -3.45
C ALA A 199 -7.07 20.79 -2.44
N CYS A 200 -7.86 19.83 -2.91
CA CYS A 200 -8.38 18.71 -2.13
C CYS A 200 -7.23 17.79 -1.68
N PHE A 201 -6.33 17.44 -2.62
CA PHE A 201 -5.15 16.62 -2.35
C PHE A 201 -4.22 17.27 -1.32
N ALA A 202 -3.92 18.56 -1.45
CA ALA A 202 -3.10 19.28 -0.46
C ALA A 202 -3.74 19.27 0.94
N ALA A 203 -5.05 19.51 1.05
CA ALA A 203 -5.75 19.50 2.33
C ALA A 203 -5.77 18.10 2.98
N GLU A 204 -6.09 17.05 2.22
CA GLU A 204 -6.02 15.66 2.70
C GLU A 204 -4.60 15.26 3.11
N ARG A 205 -3.56 15.74 2.40
CA ARG A 205 -2.16 15.45 2.75
C ARG A 205 -1.77 16.11 4.07
N ASP A 206 -2.08 17.39 4.23
CA ASP A 206 -1.63 18.18 5.38
C ASP A 206 -2.38 17.77 6.66
N GLU A 207 -3.67 17.50 6.55
CA GLU A 207 -4.46 16.90 7.64
C GLU A 207 -4.01 15.46 7.96
N TYR A 208 -3.66 14.63 6.96
CA TYR A 208 -3.14 13.29 7.22
C TYR A 208 -1.77 13.32 7.89
N ALA A 209 -0.88 14.22 7.47
CA ALA A 209 0.40 14.45 8.13
C ALA A 209 0.20 14.84 9.60
N ALA A 210 -0.79 15.68 9.90
CA ALA A 210 -1.16 16.04 11.26
C ALA A 210 -1.78 14.87 12.06
N ALA A 211 -2.58 14.00 11.43
CA ALA A 211 -3.13 12.81 12.07
C ALA A 211 -2.03 11.78 12.39
N ILE A 212 -1.10 11.57 11.44
CA ILE A 212 0.13 10.79 11.63
C ILE A 212 0.93 11.37 12.80
N ALA A 213 1.19 12.68 12.85
CA ALA A 213 1.97 13.28 13.95
C ALA A 213 1.37 13.08 15.36
N ARG A 214 0.07 12.76 15.47
CA ARG A 214 -0.61 12.41 16.74
C ARG A 214 -0.73 10.91 17.00
N GLY A 215 -0.60 10.07 15.97
CA GLY A 215 -0.90 8.63 16.04
C GLY A 215 -2.37 8.28 15.74
N ASP A 216 -3.19 9.26 15.33
CA ASP A 216 -4.65 9.15 15.21
C ASP A 216 -5.10 8.73 13.79
N THR A 217 -4.37 7.82 13.14
CA THR A 217 -4.61 7.54 11.71
C THR A 217 -5.86 6.69 11.44
N GLN A 218 -6.38 5.95 12.43
CA GLN A 218 -7.45 4.97 12.21
C GLN A 218 -8.77 5.62 11.79
N ASP A 219 -9.33 6.50 12.61
CA ASP A 219 -10.59 7.20 12.27
C ASP A 219 -10.39 8.16 11.09
N TYR A 220 -9.15 8.63 10.88
CA TYR A 220 -8.81 9.53 9.79
C TYR A 220 -8.90 8.87 8.40
N VAL A 221 -8.73 7.54 8.25
CA VAL A 221 -8.84 6.91 6.93
C VAL A 221 -10.28 6.55 6.53
N GLU A 222 -11.21 6.48 7.48
CA GLU A 222 -12.57 6.00 7.20
C GLU A 222 -13.36 6.85 6.18
N PRO A 223 -13.32 8.19 6.21
CA PRO A 223 -13.95 9.02 5.19
C PRO A 223 -13.45 8.78 3.76
N TRP A 224 -12.25 8.20 3.57
CA TRP A 224 -11.78 7.84 2.23
C TRP A 224 -12.54 6.68 1.59
N PHE A 225 -13.47 6.02 2.30
CA PHE A 225 -14.43 5.10 1.66
C PHE A 225 -15.11 5.75 0.46
N PHE A 226 -15.52 7.01 0.65
CA PHE A 226 -16.26 7.80 -0.32
C PHE A 226 -15.35 8.59 -1.26
N PHE A 227 -14.02 8.40 -1.20
CA PHE A 227 -13.09 9.29 -1.91
C PHE A 227 -13.34 9.35 -3.41
N MET A 228 -13.81 8.27 -4.04
CA MET A 228 -14.12 8.27 -5.48
C MET A 228 -15.45 8.94 -5.84
N ASN A 229 -16.37 9.18 -4.89
CA ASN A 229 -17.62 9.90 -5.11
C ASN A 229 -17.39 11.32 -5.70
N PRO A 230 -18.08 11.74 -6.77
CA PRO A 230 -17.88 13.05 -7.41
C PRO A 230 -17.93 14.26 -6.46
N THR A 231 -18.74 14.24 -5.40
CA THR A 231 -18.90 15.36 -4.45
C THR A 231 -17.91 15.34 -3.28
N TYR A 232 -17.04 14.31 -3.18
CA TYR A 232 -16.11 14.14 -2.05
C TYR A 232 -15.28 15.39 -1.74
N CYS A 233 -14.63 15.99 -2.74
CA CYS A 233 -13.76 17.14 -2.51
C CYS A 233 -14.50 18.43 -2.12
N ALA A 234 -15.82 18.51 -2.34
CA ALA A 234 -16.67 19.59 -1.85
C ALA A 234 -17.21 19.34 -0.44
N HIS A 235 -17.31 18.06 -0.04
CA HIS A 235 -17.82 17.61 1.25
C HIS A 235 -16.79 16.71 1.93
N ARG A 236 -15.52 17.15 2.01
CA ARG A 236 -14.47 16.35 2.65
C ARG A 236 -14.87 16.11 4.10
N ARG A 237 -14.81 14.86 4.55
CA ARG A 237 -15.24 14.46 5.91
C ARG A 237 -16.75 14.61 6.17
N GLY A 238 -17.56 14.64 5.11
CA GLY A 238 -19.01 14.47 5.19
C GLY A 238 -19.41 13.06 5.63
N GLU A 239 -20.68 12.91 5.96
CA GLU A 239 -21.28 11.66 6.43
C GLU A 239 -21.85 10.84 5.26
N TYR A 240 -22.35 9.63 5.52
CA TYR A 240 -22.92 8.72 4.53
C TYR A 240 -23.98 9.40 3.61
N GLU A 241 -24.84 10.22 4.19
CA GLU A 241 -25.94 10.94 3.52
C GLU A 241 -25.45 11.97 2.48
N ASP A 242 -24.22 12.49 2.62
CA ASP A 242 -23.62 13.42 1.65
C ASP A 242 -23.20 12.73 0.33
N TYR A 243 -23.13 11.40 0.34
CA TYR A 243 -22.56 10.60 -0.75
C TYR A 243 -23.54 9.58 -1.36
N GLU A 244 -24.50 9.05 -0.60
CA GLU A 244 -25.38 7.96 -1.08
C GLU A 244 -26.11 8.32 -2.40
N ARG A 245 -26.48 9.60 -2.55
CA ARG A 245 -27.27 10.13 -3.68
C ARG A 245 -26.45 10.47 -4.92
N THR A 246 -25.12 10.52 -4.80
CA THR A 246 -24.19 10.99 -5.85
C THR A 246 -23.25 9.90 -6.36
N GLY A 247 -23.47 8.65 -5.91
CA GLY A 247 -22.65 7.49 -6.24
C GLY A 247 -21.78 7.08 -5.05
N PHE A 248 -22.42 6.43 -4.07
CA PHE A 248 -21.85 5.92 -2.80
C PHE A 248 -20.32 5.81 -2.77
N ASP A 249 -19.76 4.78 -3.42
CA ASP A 249 -18.32 4.49 -3.47
C ASP A 249 -17.63 4.97 -4.77
N GLY A 250 -18.33 5.74 -5.60
CA GLY A 250 -17.88 6.18 -6.92
C GLY A 250 -17.72 5.06 -7.96
N GLY A 251 -18.22 3.85 -7.72
CA GLY A 251 -18.08 2.69 -8.60
C GLY A 251 -16.80 1.88 -8.39
N TYR A 252 -16.14 2.05 -7.25
CA TYR A 252 -14.91 1.34 -6.85
C TYR A 252 -15.08 0.75 -5.44
N ASP A 253 -14.36 -0.31 -5.09
CA ASP A 253 -14.41 -0.84 -3.72
C ASP A 253 -13.86 0.21 -2.72
N GLY A 254 -14.76 0.83 -1.96
CA GLY A 254 -14.42 1.91 -1.02
C GLY A 254 -13.37 1.51 0.02
N ASN A 255 -13.31 0.23 0.44
CA ASN A 255 -12.29 -0.22 1.39
C ASN A 255 -10.91 -0.32 0.74
N VAL A 256 -10.84 -0.73 -0.53
CA VAL A 256 -9.59 -0.70 -1.31
C VAL A 256 -9.17 0.74 -1.59
N VAL A 257 -10.12 1.62 -1.95
CA VAL A 257 -9.89 3.06 -2.20
C VAL A 257 -9.23 3.74 -1.00
N LYS A 258 -9.70 3.51 0.25
CA LYS A 258 -9.04 4.03 1.47
C LYS A 258 -7.53 3.74 1.49
N THR A 259 -7.14 2.51 1.16
CA THR A 259 -5.72 2.10 1.15
C THR A 259 -4.93 2.77 0.03
N CYS A 260 -5.58 3.02 -1.11
CA CYS A 260 -4.96 3.70 -2.26
C CYS A 260 -4.75 5.19 -2.00
N VAL A 261 -5.72 5.87 -1.35
CA VAL A 261 -5.58 7.28 -0.95
C VAL A 261 -4.46 7.45 0.06
N GLY A 262 -4.47 6.66 1.14
CA GLY A 262 -3.43 6.69 2.17
C GLY A 262 -2.02 6.38 1.63
N PHE A 263 -1.91 5.55 0.60
CA PHE A 263 -0.67 5.32 -0.13
C PHE A 263 -0.19 6.58 -0.87
N TRP A 264 -1.01 7.14 -1.76
CA TRP A 264 -0.59 8.27 -2.60
C TRP A 264 -0.23 9.50 -1.75
N LEU A 265 -0.95 9.76 -0.67
CA LEU A 265 -0.60 10.82 0.28
C LEU A 265 0.79 10.59 0.91
N ARG A 266 1.13 9.35 1.28
CA ARG A 266 2.48 9.01 1.79
C ARG A 266 3.56 9.16 0.73
N ARG A 267 3.26 8.85 -0.53
CA ARG A 267 4.19 9.04 -1.65
C ARG A 267 4.40 10.51 -2.02
N ALA A 268 3.37 11.35 -1.86
CA ALA A 268 3.51 12.80 -1.94
C ALA A 268 4.36 13.35 -0.78
N MET A 269 4.22 12.79 0.43
CA MET A 269 4.97 13.22 1.61
C MET A 269 6.45 12.78 1.62
N ASP A 270 6.80 11.58 1.11
CA ASP A 270 8.21 11.17 0.94
C ASP A 270 8.83 11.61 -0.39
N GLY A 271 8.03 12.11 -1.34
CA GLY A 271 8.49 12.62 -2.62
C GLY A 271 8.79 11.52 -3.65
N THR A 272 8.24 10.31 -3.50
CA THR A 272 8.39 9.19 -4.45
C THR A 272 7.14 8.92 -5.31
N GLU A 273 6.13 9.80 -5.25
CA GLU A 273 4.88 9.71 -6.02
C GLU A 273 5.12 9.51 -7.52
N ALA A 274 6.02 10.31 -8.11
CA ALA A 274 6.30 10.27 -9.54
C ALA A 274 6.86 8.92 -9.99
N GLU A 275 7.87 8.39 -9.27
CA GLU A 275 8.44 7.07 -9.54
C GLU A 275 7.39 5.94 -9.44
N PHE A 276 6.48 6.00 -8.46
CA PHE A 276 5.41 5.00 -8.33
C PHE A 276 4.33 5.12 -9.41
N PHE A 277 3.97 6.33 -9.81
CA PHE A 277 3.05 6.54 -10.92
C PHE A 277 3.67 6.11 -12.26
N GLU A 278 4.98 6.31 -12.47
CA GLU A 278 5.69 5.77 -13.63
C GLU A 278 5.72 4.23 -13.63
N ALA A 279 5.95 3.60 -12.48
CA ALA A 279 5.90 2.13 -12.35
C ALA A 279 4.49 1.59 -12.68
N LEU A 280 3.44 2.19 -12.10
CA LEU A 280 2.05 1.81 -12.32
C LEU A 280 1.62 2.01 -13.78
N THR A 281 1.93 3.16 -14.37
CA THR A 281 1.61 3.41 -15.78
C THR A 281 2.41 2.51 -16.71
N THR A 282 3.63 2.09 -16.34
CA THR A 282 4.40 1.09 -17.11
C THR A 282 3.75 -0.30 -17.07
N LEU A 283 3.22 -0.71 -15.93
CA LEU A 283 2.42 -1.93 -15.78
C LEU A 283 1.16 -1.86 -16.66
N LEU A 284 0.38 -0.77 -16.56
CA LEU A 284 -0.85 -0.57 -17.33
C LEU A 284 -0.59 -0.49 -18.84
N ARG A 285 0.42 0.26 -19.30
CA ARG A 285 0.83 0.26 -20.74
C ARG A 285 1.20 -1.13 -21.25
N THR A 286 1.68 -2.02 -20.38
CA THR A 286 2.13 -3.36 -20.78
C THR A 286 0.96 -4.31 -20.97
N TYR A 287 0.02 -4.37 -20.02
CA TYR A 287 -1.06 -5.37 -20.00
C TYR A 287 -2.46 -4.83 -20.33
N GLU A 288 -2.72 -3.53 -20.14
CA GLU A 288 -4.05 -2.93 -20.26
C GLU A 288 -3.99 -1.42 -20.62
N PRO A 289 -3.48 -1.06 -21.81
CA PRO A 289 -3.28 0.33 -22.19
C PRO A 289 -4.58 1.16 -22.24
N SER A 290 -5.74 0.52 -22.45
CA SER A 290 -7.07 1.15 -22.51
C SER A 290 -7.59 1.71 -21.17
N VAL A 291 -6.85 1.51 -20.07
CA VAL A 291 -7.07 2.22 -18.79
C VAL A 291 -6.49 3.64 -18.85
N LEU A 292 -5.43 3.86 -19.64
CA LEU A 292 -4.70 5.13 -19.75
C LEU A 292 -5.27 6.07 -20.82
N GLU A 293 -6.18 5.57 -21.65
CA GLU A 293 -6.86 6.28 -22.73
C GLU A 293 -8.17 6.95 -22.26
N ARG A 294 -8.41 6.98 -20.94
CA ARG A 294 -9.62 7.51 -20.27
C ARG A 294 -9.30 8.70 -19.38
#